data_AF-A0A8J8CV77-F1
#
_entry.id   AF-A0A8J8CV77-F1
#
_cell.length_a   1.000
_cell.length_b   1.000
_cell.length_c   1.000
_cell.angle_alpha   90.00
_cell.angle_beta   90.00
_cell.angle_gamma   90.00
#
_symmetry.space_group_name_H-M   'P 1'
#
loop_
_entity.id
_entity.type
_entity.pdbx_description
1 polymer ?
#
loop_
_entity_poly.entity_id
_entity_poly.type
_entity_poly.pdbx_seq_one_letter_code
_entity_poly.pdbx_strand_id
1 'polypeptide(L)' 'MIPDSSADACANCGAEIDGSEWHPVRATHGEDGEFRLYAFCSEECLEEWE' A
#
# COMPACT_ATOMS: atom_id res chain seq x y z
N MET A 1 -13.52 -20.38 11.30
CA MET A 1 -13.37 -18.92 11.22
C MET A 1 -11.94 -18.71 10.75
N ILE A 2 -11.74 -18.44 9.47
CA ILE A 2 -10.41 -18.06 8.97
C ILE A 2 -10.31 -16.56 9.32
N PRO A 3 -9.37 -16.11 10.16
CA PRO A 3 -9.20 -14.68 10.37
C PRO A 3 -8.88 -14.07 9.01
N ASP A 4 -9.57 -12.97 8.75
CA ASP A 4 -9.64 -12.25 7.50
C ASP A 4 -8.27 -12.06 6.87
N SER A 5 -8.25 -12.15 5.54
CA SER A 5 -7.11 -11.91 4.66
C SER A 5 -6.21 -10.83 5.22
N SER A 6 -4.90 -11.05 5.17
CA SER A 6 -3.87 -10.06 5.48
C SER A 6 -4.17 -8.75 4.75
N ALA A 7 -4.87 -7.84 5.42
CA ALA A 7 -5.20 -6.55 4.87
C ALA A 7 -3.91 -5.74 4.79
N ASP A 8 -3.57 -5.30 3.57
CA ASP A 8 -2.43 -4.42 3.37
C ASP A 8 -2.71 -3.09 4.09
N ALA A 9 -1.69 -2.49 4.70
CA ALA A 9 -1.84 -1.18 5.34
C ALA A 9 -1.35 -0.09 4.40
N CYS A 10 -2.07 1.02 4.36
CA CYS A 10 -1.67 2.20 3.60
C CYS A 10 -0.32 2.71 4.09
N ALA A 11 0.65 2.81 3.20
CA ALA A 11 1.99 3.29 3.54
C ALA A 11 2.02 4.75 4.01
N ASN A 12 1.02 5.55 3.61
CA ASN A 12 0.92 6.96 3.99
C ASN A 12 0.19 7.15 5.34
N CYS A 13 -1.05 6.68 5.45
CA CYS A 13 -1.91 6.95 6.62
C CYS A 13 -2.04 5.77 7.61
N GLY A 14 -1.55 4.58 7.25
CA GLY A 14 -1.68 3.36 8.06
C GLY A 14 -3.09 2.76 8.08
N ALA A 15 -4.03 3.28 7.29
CA ALA A 15 -5.37 2.74 7.17
C ALA A 15 -5.36 1.33 6.56
N GLU A 16 -6.30 0.50 6.98
CA GLU A 16 -6.50 -0.83 6.40
C GLU A 16 -6.98 -0.70 4.95
N ILE A 17 -6.31 -1.40 4.04
CA ILE A 17 -6.65 -1.47 2.62
C ILE A 17 -7.39 -2.77 2.38
N ASP A 18 -8.60 -2.64 1.83
CA ASP A 18 -9.41 -3.79 1.48
C ASP A 18 -8.86 -4.48 0.23
N GLY A 19 -8.31 -5.67 0.39
CA GLY A 19 -7.75 -6.44 -0.73
C GLY A 19 -8.77 -6.92 -1.77
N SER A 20 -10.08 -6.66 -1.58
CA SER A 20 -11.13 -7.00 -2.54
C SER A 20 -11.25 -5.98 -3.68
N GLU A 21 -10.73 -4.77 -3.48
CA GLU A 21 -10.76 -3.68 -4.46
C GLU A 21 -9.35 -3.39 -5.03
N TRP A 22 -9.31 -2.80 -6.22
CA TRP A 22 -8.04 -2.37 -6.81
C TRP A 22 -7.59 -1.07 -6.17
N HIS A 23 -6.44 -1.13 -5.47
CA HIS A 23 -5.84 0.02 -4.81
C HIS A 23 -4.56 0.48 -5.50
N PRO A 24 -4.25 1.80 -5.49
CA PRO A 24 -3.02 2.32 -6.03
C PRO A 24 -1.80 1.78 -5.28
N VAL A 25 -0.76 1.43 -6.03
CA VAL A 25 0.54 0.96 -5.51
C VAL A 25 1.69 1.72 -6.15
N ARG A 26 2.74 2.02 -5.38
CA ARG A 26 4.00 2.57 -5.90
C ARG A 26 5.15 1.62 -5.63
N ALA A 27 5.93 1.37 -6.67
CA ALA A 27 7.22 0.71 -6.56
C ALA A 27 8.31 1.77 -6.38
N THR A 28 9.11 1.65 -5.33
CA THR A 28 10.36 2.41 -5.20
C THR A 28 11.56 1.48 -5.29
N HIS A 29 12.66 2.03 -5.80
CA HIS A 29 13.96 1.38 -5.74
C HIS A 29 14.69 1.87 -4.49
N GLY A 30 14.97 0.95 -3.59
CA GLY A 30 15.91 1.16 -2.50
C GLY A 30 17.35 1.27 -3.01
N GLU A 31 18.20 1.87 -2.18
CA GLU A 31 19.59 2.20 -2.50
C GLU A 31 20.44 0.94 -2.80
N ASP A 32 20.05 -0.21 -2.23
CA ASP A 32 20.68 -1.51 -2.43
C ASP A 32 20.11 -2.31 -3.63
N GLY A 33 19.29 -1.68 -4.47
CA GLY A 33 18.58 -2.36 -5.57
C GLY A 33 17.38 -3.19 -5.11
N GLU A 34 16.92 -2.96 -3.87
CA GLU A 34 15.70 -3.55 -3.35
C GLU A 34 14.47 -2.91 -4.00
N PHE A 35 13.56 -3.72 -4.53
CA PHE A 35 12.24 -3.24 -4.94
C PHE A 35 11.28 -3.32 -3.76
N ARG A 36 10.79 -2.17 -3.29
CA ARG A 36 9.69 -2.11 -2.32
C ARG A 36 8.42 -1.62 -2.99
N LEU A 37 7.34 -2.37 -2.80
CA LEU A 37 6.00 -2.00 -3.20
C LEU A 37 5.27 -1.45 -1.97
N TYR A 38 4.69 -0.26 -2.13
CA TYR A 38 3.87 0.38 -1.13
C TYR A 38 2.44 0.49 -1.65
N ALA A 39 1.46 0.06 -0.86
CA ALA A 39 0.04 0.17 -1.18
C ALA A 39 -0.57 1.40 -0.51
N PHE A 40 -1.56 2.00 -1.17
CA PHE A 40 -2.23 3.22 -0.74
C PHE A 40 -3.74 3.04 -0.80
N CYS A 41 -4.45 3.48 0.24
CA CYS A 41 -5.91 3.32 0.30
C CYS A 41 -6.63 4.16 -0.77
N SER A 42 -6.01 5.24 -1.24
CA SER A 42 -6.61 6.20 -2.16
C SER A 42 -5.54 6.93 -2.96
N GLU A 43 -5.94 7.51 -4.10
CA GLU A 43 -5.06 8.33 -4.95
C GLU A 43 -4.52 9.55 -4.17
N GLU A 44 -5.34 10.18 -3.32
CA GLU A 44 -4.90 11.31 -2.49
C GLU A 44 -3.74 10.95 -1.55
N CYS A 45 -3.77 9.74 -0.96
CA CYS A 45 -2.66 9.25 -0.13
C CYS A 45 -1.41 8.91 -0.94
N LEU A 46 -1.56 8.59 -2.22
CA LEU A 46 -0.45 8.38 -3.15
C LEU A 46 0.21 9.72 -3.49
N GLU A 47 -0.60 10.74 -3.77
CA GLU A 47 -0.16 12.08 -4.16
C GLU A 47 0.53 12.81 -3.00
N GLU A 48 0.00 12.73 -1.78
CA GLU A 48 0.60 13.33 -0.58
C GLU A 48 1.95 12.69 -0.19
N TRP A 49 2.23 11.49 -0.69
CA TRP A 49 3.48 10.78 -0.41
C TRP A 49 4.64 11.19 -1.35
N GLU A 50 4.37 11.92 -2.44
CA GLU A 50 5.39 12.43 -3.38
C GLU A 50 6.15 13.68 -2.90
#